data_AF-A0A947V8R2-F1
#
_entry.id   AF-A0A947V8R2-F1
#
_cell.length_a   1.000
_cell.length_b   1.000
_cell.length_c   1.000
_cell.angle_alpha   90.00
_cell.angle_beta   90.00
_cell.angle_gamma   90.00
#
_symmetry.space_group_name_H-M   'P 1'
#
loop_
_entity.id
_entity.type
_entity.pdbx_description
1 polymer ?
#
loop_
_entity_poly.entity_id
_entity_poly.type
_entity_poly.pdbx_seq_one_letter_code
_entity_poly.pdbx_strand_id
1 'polypeptide(L)' 'MKNQKLVTVAEAAELTAMSEQWWRGALAGRRPMPPVRVVRIGRAIRLHLGDLEAWINQAKGQNGK' A
#
# COMPACT_ATOMS: atom_id res chain seq x y z
N MET A 1 -15.08 -10.81 12.29
CA MET A 1 -14.23 -10.88 11.08
C MET A 1 -13.71 -9.47 10.79
N LYS A 2 -12.40 -9.22 10.81
CA LYS A 2 -11.87 -7.92 10.37
C LYS A 2 -12.14 -7.82 8.86
N ASN A 3 -12.99 -6.87 8.44
CA ASN A 3 -13.24 -6.60 7.03
C ASN A 3 -11.91 -6.43 6.31
N GLN A 4 -11.59 -7.37 5.41
CA GLN A 4 -10.41 -7.30 4.56
C GLN A 4 -10.69 -6.30 3.44
N LYS A 5 -10.69 -5.00 3.79
CA LYS A 5 -10.91 -3.94 2.81
C LYS A 5 -9.71 -3.89 1.87
N LEU A 6 -10.01 -3.93 0.58
CA LEU A 6 -9.03 -3.85 -0.51
C LEU A 6 -9.11 -2.47 -1.14
N VAL A 7 -7.94 -1.87 -1.38
CA VAL A 7 -7.82 -0.57 -2.04
C VAL A 7 -7.07 -0.69 -3.36
N THR A 8 -7.32 0.24 -4.26
CA THR A 8 -6.63 0.40 -5.53
C THR A 8 -5.26 1.06 -5.34
N VAL A 9 -4.47 1.10 -6.41
CA VAL A 9 -3.19 1.83 -6.44
C VAL A 9 -3.39 3.34 -6.23
N ALA A 10 -4.47 3.91 -6.78
CA ALA A 10 -4.80 5.33 -6.61
C ALA A 10 -5.14 5.65 -5.14
N GLU A 11 -6.02 4.88 -4.52
CA GLU A 11 -6.36 5.05 -3.10
C GLU A 11 -5.13 4.87 -2.20
N ALA A 12 -4.26 3.90 -2.49
CA ALA A 12 -3.02 3.72 -1.73
C ALA A 12 -2.05 4.90 -1.89
N ALA A 13 -1.97 5.49 -3.08
CA ALA A 13 -1.20 6.69 -3.36
C ALA A 13 -1.71 7.88 -2.51
N GLU A 14 -3.01 8.11 -2.48
CA GLU A 14 -3.64 9.14 -1.66
C GLU A 14 -3.37 8.95 -0.16
N LEU A 15 -3.60 7.74 0.36
CA LEU A 15 -3.42 7.43 1.80
C LEU A 15 -1.99 7.63 2.29
N THR A 16 -1.02 7.53 1.39
CA THR A 16 0.41 7.55 1.71
C THR A 16 1.08 8.86 1.31
N ALA A 17 0.32 9.78 0.71
CA ALA A 17 0.84 10.99 0.05
C ALA A 17 1.99 10.69 -0.95
N MET A 18 1.95 9.50 -1.58
CA MET A 18 2.89 9.09 -2.63
C MET A 18 2.20 9.17 -4.00
N SER A 19 2.97 9.18 -5.09
CA SER A 19 2.40 9.14 -6.43
C SER A 19 1.98 7.72 -6.85
N GLU A 20 0.95 7.60 -7.70
CA GLU A 20 0.61 6.33 -8.34
C GLU A 20 1.80 5.71 -9.10
N GLN A 21 2.63 6.55 -9.72
CA GLN A 21 3.82 6.09 -10.43
C GLN A 21 4.83 5.44 -9.47
N TRP A 22 4.94 5.95 -8.24
CA TRP A 22 5.76 5.32 -7.21
C TRP A 22 5.25 3.92 -6.90
N TRP A 23 3.95 3.77 -6.66
CA TRP A 23 3.32 2.49 -6.38
C TRP A 23 3.43 1.50 -7.55
N ARG A 24 3.24 1.97 -8.79
CA ARG A 24 3.44 1.14 -9.99
C ARG A 24 4.90 0.69 -10.13
N GLY A 25 5.85 1.56 -9.78
CA GLY A 25 7.28 1.22 -9.72
C GLY A 25 7.58 0.14 -8.68
N ALA A 26 7.00 0.25 -7.48
CA ALA A 26 7.15 -0.75 -6.42
C ALA A 26 6.56 -2.10 -6.82
N LEU A 27 5.34 -2.11 -7.38
CA LEU A 27 4.68 -3.32 -7.89
C LEU A 27 5.42 -3.97 -9.06
N ALA A 28 6.17 -3.19 -9.84
CA ALA A 28 7.01 -3.67 -10.92
C ALA A 28 8.43 -4.09 -10.47
N GLY A 29 8.73 -4.07 -9.17
CA GLY A 29 10.05 -4.40 -8.62
C GLY A 29 11.14 -3.35 -8.89
N ARG A 30 10.77 -2.16 -9.37
CA ARG A 30 11.69 -1.05 -9.63
C ARG A 30 11.93 -0.16 -8.40
N ARG A 31 11.13 -0.34 -7.36
CA ARG A 31 11.24 0.35 -6.06
C ARG A 31 11.01 -0.68 -4.94
N PRO A 32 11.54 -0.45 -3.73
CA PRO A 32 11.22 -1.30 -2.58
C PRO A 32 9.71 -1.36 -2.35
N MET A 33 9.16 -2.58 -2.29
CA MET A 33 7.75 -2.80 -2.03
C MET A 33 7.51 -2.73 -0.51
N PRO A 34 6.57 -1.89 -0.04
CA PRO A 34 6.14 -1.92 1.36
C PRO A 34 5.63 -3.31 1.76
N PRO A 35 5.67 -3.69 3.05
CA PRO A 35 5.17 -4.96 3.54
C PRO A 35 3.62 -5.00 3.54
N VAL A 36 3.03 -4.84 2.36
CA VAL A 36 1.60 -4.75 2.11
C VAL A 36 1.21 -5.90 1.19
N ARG A 37 0.23 -6.72 1.59
CA ARG A 37 -0.25 -7.81 0.75
C ARG A 37 -0.94 -7.26 -0.50
N VAL A 38 -0.55 -7.83 -1.64
CA VAL A 38 -1.09 -7.52 -2.96
C VAL A 38 -2.00 -8.67 -3.40
N VAL A 39 -3.21 -8.33 -3.83
CA VAL A 39 -4.18 -9.27 -4.42
C VAL A 39 -4.39 -8.89 -5.87
N ARG A 40 -4.33 -9.88 -6.77
CA ARG A 40 -4.69 -9.70 -8.18
C ARG A 40 -6.09 -10.25 -8.41
N ILE A 41 -6.98 -9.41 -8.93
CA ILE A 41 -8.36 -9.78 -9.29
C ILE A 41 -8.51 -9.53 -10.79
N GLY A 42 -8.32 -10.59 -11.59
CA GLY A 42 -8.18 -10.47 -13.04
C GLY A 42 -6.99 -9.59 -13.42
N ARG A 43 -7.25 -8.50 -14.15
CA ARG A 43 -6.23 -7.50 -14.53
C ARG A 43 -6.01 -6.40 -13.48
N ALA A 44 -6.86 -6.32 -12.46
CA ALA A 44 -6.76 -5.30 -11.43
C ALA A 44 -5.82 -5.72 -10.30
N ILE A 45 -5.01 -4.78 -9.84
CA ILE A 45 -4.18 -4.91 -8.63
C ILE A 45 -4.91 -4.23 -7.47
N ARG A 46 -4.99 -4.94 -6.35
CA ARG A 46 -5.54 -4.45 -5.09
C ARG A 46 -4.54 -4.64 -3.97
N LEU A 47 -4.60 -3.77 -2.97
CA LEU A 47 -3.74 -3.77 -1.78
C LEU A 47 -4.61 -3.94 -0.55
N HIS A 48 -4.15 -4.70 0.44
CA HIS A 48 -4.85 -4.79 1.72
C HIS A 48 -4.73 -3.48 2.49
N LEU A 49 -5.86 -2.85 2.80
CA LEU A 49 -5.88 -1.59 3.54
C LEU A 49 -5.25 -1.73 4.92
N GLY A 50 -5.56 -2.81 5.66
CA GLY A 50 -5.05 -2.99 7.02
C GLY A 50 -3.52 -3.09 7.08
N ASP A 51 -2.89 -3.68 6.07
CA ASP A 51 -1.43 -3.73 6.00
C ASP A 51 -0.85 -2.37 5.63
N LEU A 52 -1.53 -1.63 4.75
CA LEU A 52 -1.14 -0.28 4.35
C LEU A 52 -1.21 0.68 5.55
N GLU A 53 -2.28 0.64 6.34
CA GLU A 53 -2.42 1.41 7.57
C GLU A 53 -1.35 1.03 8.60
N ALA A 54 -1.08 -0.27 8.77
CA ALA A 54 -0.02 -0.74 9.68
C ALA A 54 1.35 -0.19 9.25
N TRP A 55 1.65 -0.22 7.96
CA TRP A 55 2.89 0.33 7.41
C TRP A 55 3.00 1.85 7.62
N ILE A 56 1.94 2.61 7.33
CA ILE A 56 1.90 4.07 7.56
C ILE A 56 2.12 4.38 9.04
N ASN A 57 1.47 3.64 9.95
CA ASN A 57 1.59 3.86 11.38
C ASN A 57 2.99 3.51 11.91
N GLN A 58 3.63 2.46 11.38
CA GLN A 58 5.03 2.16 11.71
C GLN A 58 5.98 3.27 11.27
N ALA A 59 5.79 3.82 10.06
CA ALA A 59 6.61 4.93 9.56
C ALA A 59 6.45 6.18 10.44
N LYS A 60 5.23 6.46 10.93
CA LYS A 60 4.96 7.58 11.85
C LYS A 60 5.55 7.37 13.24
N GLY A 61 5.48 6.14 13.77
CA GLY A 61 6.01 5.81 15.10
C GLY A 61 7.54 5.85 15.19
N GLN A 62 8.25 5.70 14.07
CA GLN A 62 9.72 5.81 14.02
C GLN A 62 10.24 7.25 14.02
N ASN A 63 9.41 8.24 13.67
CA ASN A 63 9.79 9.66 13.63
C ASN A 63 9.52 10.42 14.94
N GLY A 64 9.08 9.72 16.00
CA GLY A 64 8.74 10.28 17.30
C GLY A 64 9.74 9.97 18.42
N LYS A 65 10.98 9.60 18.10
CA LYS A 65 12.07 9.40 19.07
C LYS A 65 13.25 10.30 18.77
#